data_AF-A0A2M7AF68-F1
#
_entry.id   AF-A0A2M7AF68-F1
#
_cell.length_a   1.000
_cell.length_b   1.000
_cell.length_c   1.000
_cell.angle_alpha   90.00
_cell.angle_beta   90.00
_cell.angle_gamma   90.00
#
_symmetry.space_group_name_H-M   'P 1'
#
loop_
_entity.id
_entity.type
_entity.pdbx_description
1 polymer ?
#
loop_
_entity_poly.entity_id
_entity_poly.type
_entity_poly.pdbx_seq_one_letter_code
_entity_poly.pdbx_strand_id
1 'polypeptide(L)'
;MTNNESQIRLRSILLGLALIPLVSLWVAGMENVYGGRPTYLSVFFHAVILLAVLATLNAGLRLVVPRCTLTRAELLLIYIMIGVSSGVVGDQFMAVLIPSLAHPFRYADEVNRWAEKLLPFLPHHAVVSDPVAVRHFYEGDSSLYLRANWSPWLIPGLLWASFIAVLQLMCLSVNVLMRRQ
;
A
#
# COMPACT_ATOMS: atom_id res chain seq x y z
N MET A 1 11.91 7.74 -37.83
CA MET A 1 11.20 8.21 -36.62
C MET A 1 11.41 7.18 -35.52
N THR A 2 12.43 7.38 -34.69
CA THR A 2 12.93 6.36 -33.76
C THR A 2 12.12 6.33 -32.47
N ASN A 3 11.39 5.22 -32.25
CA ASN A 3 10.96 4.52 -31.02
C ASN A 3 11.25 5.09 -29.61
N ASN A 4 11.14 6.40 -29.38
CA ASN A 4 11.41 6.99 -28.05
C ASN A 4 10.17 7.07 -27.14
N GLU A 5 8.96 6.77 -27.65
CA GLU A 5 7.74 6.82 -26.84
C GLU A 5 7.63 5.67 -25.83
N SER A 6 8.33 4.55 -26.06
CA SER A 6 8.28 3.35 -25.20
C SER A 6 9.43 3.25 -24.19
N GLN A 7 10.45 4.12 -24.26
CA GLN A 7 11.53 4.09 -23.27
C GLN A 7 11.08 4.77 -21.97
N ILE A 8 10.93 3.95 -20.93
CA ILE A 8 10.68 4.39 -19.56
C ILE A 8 11.98 4.94 -18.99
N ARG A 9 12.00 6.21 -18.57
CA ARG A 9 13.18 6.81 -17.93
C ARG A 9 13.10 6.68 -16.42
N LEU A 10 14.24 6.56 -15.75
CA LEU A 10 14.33 6.42 -14.29
C LEU A 10 13.55 7.51 -13.53
N ARG A 11 13.49 8.73 -14.08
CA ARG A 11 12.75 9.85 -13.48
C ARG A 11 11.27 9.58 -13.25
N SER A 12 10.60 8.83 -14.12
CA SER A 12 9.17 8.52 -13.91
C SER A 12 8.97 7.51 -12.79
N ILE A 13 9.90 6.56 -12.64
CA ILE A 13 9.91 5.61 -11.53
C ILE A 13 10.13 6.36 -10.22
N LEU A 14 11.12 7.27 -10.18
CA LEU A 14 11.39 8.08 -8.98
C LEU A 14 10.20 8.98 -8.63
N LEU A 15 9.55 9.59 -9.63
CA LEU A 15 8.36 10.40 -9.42
C LEU A 15 7.21 9.55 -8.86
N GLY A 16 6.96 8.37 -9.43
CA GLY A 16 5.98 7.43 -8.91
C GLY A 16 6.29 7.01 -7.47
N LEU A 17 7.54 6.64 -7.17
CA LEU A 17 7.99 6.28 -5.83
C LEU A 17 7.81 7.41 -4.81
N ALA A 18 8.02 8.66 -5.22
CA ALA A 18 7.78 9.82 -4.37
C ALA A 18 6.28 10.08 -4.13
N LEU A 19 5.44 9.83 -5.14
CA LEU A 19 3.99 10.03 -5.04
C LEU A 19 3.29 8.94 -4.23
N ILE A 20 3.78 7.69 -4.24
CA ILE A 20 3.20 6.57 -3.51
C ILE A 20 2.94 6.89 -2.02
N PRO A 21 3.93 7.29 -1.20
CA PRO A 21 3.70 7.53 0.23
C PRO A 21 2.69 8.67 0.46
N LEU A 22 2.73 9.72 -0.38
CA LEU A 22 1.80 10.84 -0.27
C LEU A 22 0.36 10.41 -0.56
N VAL A 23 0.15 9.65 -1.63
CA VAL A 23 -1.18 9.14 -2.00
C VAL A 23 -1.65 8.09 -1.00
N SER A 24 -0.77 7.20 -0.54
CA SER A 24 -1.09 6.19 0.47
C SER A 24 -1.51 6.82 1.80
N LEU A 25 -0.83 7.88 2.26
CA LEU A 25 -1.24 8.62 3.45
C LEU A 25 -2.61 9.28 3.26
N TRP A 26 -2.85 9.86 2.09
CA TRP A 26 -4.15 10.43 1.77
C TRP A 26 -5.27 9.38 1.74
N VAL A 27 -5.04 8.22 1.10
CA VAL A 27 -5.99 7.10 1.05
C VAL A 27 -6.30 6.60 2.46
N ALA A 28 -5.25 6.32 3.27
CA ALA A 28 -5.41 5.84 4.63
C ALA A 28 -6.19 6.85 5.48
N GLY A 29 -5.91 8.15 5.35
CA GLY A 29 -6.66 9.20 6.03
C GLY A 29 -8.12 9.29 5.58
N MET A 30 -8.37 9.23 4.27
CA MET A 30 -9.73 9.25 3.73
C MET A 30 -10.57 8.09 4.28
N GLU A 31 -10.01 6.89 4.31
CA GLU A 31 -10.74 5.66 4.67
C GLU A 31 -10.91 5.48 6.18
N ASN A 32 -9.88 5.80 6.96
CA ASN A 32 -9.88 5.53 8.40
C ASN A 32 -10.28 6.74 9.25
N VAL A 33 -10.16 7.97 8.73
CA VAL A 33 -10.42 9.21 9.49
C VAL A 33 -11.62 9.96 8.94
N TYR A 34 -11.68 10.17 7.62
CA TYR A 34 -12.69 11.04 7.00
C TYR A 34 -13.91 10.29 6.43
N GLY A 35 -13.93 8.95 6.50
CA GLY A 35 -15.05 8.11 6.07
C GLY A 35 -15.28 8.01 4.57
N GLY A 36 -14.37 8.55 3.74
CA GLY A 36 -14.41 8.38 2.30
C GLY A 36 -13.86 7.02 1.88
N ARG A 37 -14.30 6.47 0.75
CA ARG A 37 -13.93 5.10 0.30
C ARG A 37 -13.36 5.08 -1.12
N PRO A 38 -12.23 5.77 -1.38
CA PRO A 38 -11.64 5.85 -2.72
C PRO A 38 -11.25 4.51 -3.33
N THR A 39 -10.88 3.49 -2.53
CA THR A 39 -10.48 2.19 -3.07
C THR A 39 -11.63 1.19 -3.22
N TYR A 40 -12.88 1.58 -2.96
CA TYR A 40 -14.04 0.69 -3.14
C TYR A 40 -14.56 0.64 -4.57
N LEU A 41 -14.16 1.60 -5.41
CA LEU A 41 -14.55 1.63 -6.81
C LEU A 41 -13.58 0.78 -7.65
N SER A 42 -14.10 0.08 -8.66
CA SER A 42 -13.27 -0.72 -9.59
C SER A 42 -12.21 0.11 -10.32
N VAL A 43 -12.49 1.40 -10.54
CA VAL A 43 -11.52 2.38 -11.02
C VAL A 43 -11.29 3.40 -9.92
N PHE A 44 -10.06 3.45 -9.42
CA PHE A 44 -9.67 4.38 -8.37
C PHE A 44 -9.69 5.82 -8.90
N PHE A 45 -10.72 6.56 -8.52
CA PHE A 45 -10.96 7.91 -9.05
C PHE A 45 -9.78 8.85 -8.77
N HIS A 46 -9.13 8.72 -7.60
CA HIS A 46 -7.99 9.55 -7.23
C HIS A 46 -6.78 9.29 -8.12
N ALA A 47 -6.57 8.04 -8.56
CA ALA A 47 -5.52 7.70 -9.52
C ALA A 47 -5.81 8.33 -10.90
N VAL A 48 -7.08 8.34 -11.33
CA VAL A 48 -7.50 8.98 -12.59
C VAL A 48 -7.35 10.51 -12.52
N ILE A 49 -7.77 11.14 -11.42
CA ILE A 49 -7.58 12.59 -11.21
C ILE A 49 -6.10 12.93 -11.21
N LEU A 50 -5.27 12.16 -10.50
CA LEU A 50 -3.83 12.38 -10.48
C LEU A 50 -3.20 12.23 -11.87
N LEU A 51 -3.63 11.24 -12.65
CA LEU A 51 -3.21 11.10 -14.05
C LEU A 51 -3.62 12.31 -14.89
N ALA A 52 -4.84 12.83 -14.74
CA ALA A 52 -5.32 14.01 -15.46
C ALA A 52 -4.53 15.27 -15.09
N VAL A 53 -4.22 15.45 -13.79
CA VAL A 53 -3.36 16.53 -13.30
C VAL A 53 -1.96 16.41 -13.90
N LEU A 54 -1.34 15.23 -13.81
CA LEU A 54 0.00 14.99 -14.37
C LEU A 54 0.03 15.21 -15.88
N ALA A 55 -0.99 14.78 -16.61
CA ALA A 55 -1.10 15.01 -18.05
C ALA A 55 -1.22 16.50 -18.40
N THR A 56 -2.01 17.25 -17.63
CA THR A 56 -2.19 18.71 -17.81
C THR A 56 -0.90 19.46 -17.52
N LEU A 57 -0.25 19.15 -16.39
CA LEU A 57 1.06 19.71 -16.03
C LEU A 57 2.12 19.37 -17.08
N ASN A 58 2.10 18.14 -17.61
CA ASN A 58 3.02 17.71 -18.65
C ASN A 58 2.81 18.46 -19.98
N ALA A 59 1.55 18.74 -20.35
CA ALA A 59 1.22 19.55 -21.52
C ALA A 59 1.70 21.00 -21.35
N GLY A 60 1.51 21.61 -20.17
CA GLY A 60 2.06 22.93 -19.85
C GLY A 60 3.60 22.95 -19.87
N LEU A 61 4.23 21.94 -19.28
CA LEU A 61 5.70 21.82 -19.24
C LEU A 61 6.29 21.68 -20.65
N ARG A 62 5.54 21.10 -21.59
CA ARG A 62 5.96 21.03 -23.00
C ARG A 62 6.15 22.40 -23.64
N LEU A 63 5.45 23.43 -23.17
CA LEU A 63 5.58 24.79 -23.67
C LEU A 63 6.83 25.50 -23.12
N VAL A 64 7.28 25.14 -21.93
CA VAL A 64 8.37 25.84 -21.22
C VAL A 64 9.70 25.07 -21.31
N VAL A 65 9.69 23.77 -21.01
CA VAL A 65 10.89 22.93 -20.99
C VAL A 65 10.59 21.55 -21.61
N PRO A 66 10.57 21.44 -22.96
CA PRO A 66 10.20 20.22 -23.67
C PRO A 66 11.02 18.98 -23.27
N ARG A 67 12.28 19.17 -22.83
CA ARG A 67 13.21 18.10 -22.42
C ARG A 67 12.76 17.37 -21.14
N CYS A 68 11.96 18.01 -20.30
CA CYS A 68 11.47 17.46 -19.04
C CYS A 68 10.11 16.77 -19.14
N THR A 69 9.49 16.73 -20.33
CA THR A 69 8.15 16.14 -20.51
C THR A 69 8.14 14.62 -20.35
N LEU A 70 7.12 14.10 -19.69
CA LEU A 70 6.85 12.66 -19.57
C LEU A 70 6.23 12.12 -20.86
N THR A 71 6.60 10.90 -21.25
CA THR A 71 5.95 10.19 -22.35
C THR A 71 4.60 9.62 -21.90
N ARG A 72 3.77 9.18 -22.86
CA ARG A 72 2.52 8.47 -22.56
C ARG A 72 2.77 7.22 -21.73
N ALA A 73 3.82 6.46 -22.06
CA ALA A 73 4.20 5.26 -21.31
C ALA A 73 4.60 5.58 -19.86
N GLU A 74 5.31 6.68 -19.63
CA GLU A 74 5.70 7.11 -18.28
C GLU A 74 4.50 7.57 -17.42
N LEU A 75 3.55 8.30 -18.02
CA LEU A 75 2.31 8.69 -17.33
C LEU A 75 1.47 7.47 -16.96
N LEU A 76 1.33 6.50 -17.88
CA LEU A 76 0.63 5.25 -17.61
C LEU A 76 1.35 4.40 -16.55
N LEU A 77 2.69 4.39 -16.56
CA LEU A 77 3.46 3.72 -15.51
C LEU A 77 3.15 4.31 -14.13
N ILE A 78 3.19 5.63 -13.99
CA ILE A 78 2.87 6.29 -12.71
C ILE A 78 1.44 5.98 -12.29
N TYR A 79 0.48 6.03 -13.22
CA TYR A 79 -0.90 5.63 -12.94
C TYR A 79 -1.01 4.18 -12.41
N ILE A 80 -0.31 3.23 -13.04
CA ILE A 80 -0.27 1.83 -12.59
C ILE A 80 0.38 1.72 -11.21
N MET A 81 1.51 2.40 -10.98
CA MET A 81 2.20 2.39 -9.68
C MET A 81 1.28 2.87 -8.56
N ILE A 82 0.54 3.95 -8.80
CA ILE A 82 -0.41 4.52 -7.83
C ILE A 82 -1.63 3.61 -7.65
N GLY A 83 -2.13 3.01 -8.73
CA GLY A 83 -3.22 2.05 -8.67
C GLY A 83 -2.87 0.85 -7.81
N VAL A 84 -1.75 0.20 -8.10
CA VAL A 84 -1.26 -0.97 -7.34
C VAL A 84 -1.01 -0.61 -5.88
N SER A 85 -0.34 0.51 -5.59
CA SER A 85 -0.08 0.91 -4.20
C SER A 85 -1.36 1.25 -3.42
N SER A 86 -2.35 1.86 -4.08
CA SER A 86 -3.64 2.18 -3.47
C SER A 86 -4.43 0.92 -3.16
N GLY A 87 -4.42 -0.08 -4.05
CA GLY A 87 -5.06 -1.37 -3.81
C GLY A 87 -4.45 -2.14 -2.64
N VAL A 88 -3.13 -1.99 -2.41
CA VAL A 88 -2.46 -2.57 -1.23
C VAL A 88 -2.84 -1.81 0.04
N VAL A 89 -2.78 -0.48 0.04
CA VAL A 89 -3.00 0.33 1.26
C VAL A 89 -4.47 0.42 1.65
N GLY A 90 -5.39 0.25 0.69
CA GLY A 90 -6.81 0.45 0.88
C GLY A 90 -7.44 -0.40 1.98
N ASP A 91 -8.65 0.02 2.36
CA ASP A 91 -9.44 -0.51 3.46
C ASP A 91 -9.60 -2.03 3.42
N GLN A 92 -9.77 -2.61 2.23
CA GLN A 92 -10.00 -4.04 2.06
C GLN A 92 -8.75 -4.91 2.21
N PHE A 93 -7.58 -4.30 2.43
CA PHE A 93 -6.34 -5.06 2.59
C PHE A 93 -5.54 -4.65 3.82
N MET A 94 -4.75 -3.56 3.78
CA MET A 94 -3.91 -3.20 4.93
C MET A 94 -4.72 -2.80 6.17
N ALA A 95 -5.86 -2.12 6.00
CA ALA A 95 -6.68 -1.71 7.15
C ALA A 95 -7.32 -2.91 7.87
N VAL A 96 -7.49 -4.05 7.19
CA VAL A 96 -7.92 -5.31 7.81
C VAL A 96 -6.73 -6.11 8.33
N LEU A 97 -5.67 -6.23 7.53
CA LEU A 97 -4.52 -7.07 7.87
C LEU A 97 -3.85 -6.60 9.16
N ILE A 98 -3.51 -5.31 9.25
CA ILE A 98 -2.72 -4.79 10.37
C ILE A 98 -3.41 -5.02 11.73
N PRO A 99 -4.70 -4.67 11.94
CA PRO A 99 -5.39 -4.99 13.18
C PRO A 99 -5.53 -6.50 13.41
N SER A 100 -5.75 -7.29 12.36
CA SER A 100 -5.92 -8.75 12.50
C SER A 100 -4.72 -9.45 13.13
N LEU A 101 -3.51 -8.88 13.01
CA LEU A 101 -2.29 -9.43 13.59
C LEU A 101 -2.27 -9.36 15.12
N ALA A 102 -2.97 -8.39 15.71
CA ALA A 102 -2.97 -8.11 17.16
C ALA A 102 -4.34 -8.38 17.81
N HIS A 103 -5.41 -8.35 17.02
CA HIS A 103 -6.80 -8.44 17.50
C HIS A 103 -7.09 -9.66 18.39
N PRO A 104 -6.65 -10.89 18.05
CA PRO A 104 -6.89 -12.05 18.90
C PRO A 104 -6.31 -11.89 20.30
N PHE A 105 -5.17 -11.19 20.44
CA PHE A 105 -4.48 -10.99 21.71
C PHE A 105 -5.10 -9.85 22.53
N ARG A 106 -5.72 -8.86 21.88
CA ARG A 106 -6.42 -7.77 22.57
C ARG A 106 -7.75 -8.21 23.15
N TYR A 107 -8.50 -9.03 22.41
CA TYR A 107 -9.91 -9.32 22.68
C TYR A 107 -10.19 -10.77 23.10
N ALA A 108 -9.17 -11.55 23.45
CA ALA A 108 -9.39 -12.86 24.06
C ALA A 108 -10.08 -12.70 25.43
N ASP A 109 -11.21 -13.36 25.61
CA ASP A 109 -11.99 -13.35 26.86
C ASP A 109 -12.57 -14.74 27.19
N GLU A 110 -13.29 -14.83 28.31
CA GLU A 110 -13.91 -16.08 28.76
C GLU A 110 -15.09 -16.52 27.88
N VAL A 111 -15.69 -15.62 27.11
CA VAL A 111 -16.86 -15.90 26.25
C VAL A 111 -16.41 -16.54 24.95
N ASN A 112 -15.47 -15.92 24.24
CA ASN A 112 -14.92 -16.42 22.99
C ASN A 112 -13.88 -17.52 23.21
N ARG A 113 -13.23 -17.55 24.39
CA ARG A 113 -12.20 -18.52 24.78
C ARG A 113 -11.04 -18.59 23.78
N TRP A 114 -10.73 -17.49 23.11
CA TRP A 114 -9.67 -17.46 22.09
C TRP A 114 -8.29 -17.79 22.68
N ALA A 115 -8.04 -17.45 23.94
CA ALA A 115 -6.81 -17.82 24.64
C ALA A 115 -6.55 -19.34 24.60
N GLU A 116 -7.60 -20.15 24.71
CA GLU A 116 -7.51 -21.62 24.68
C GLU A 116 -7.71 -22.19 23.27
N LYS A 117 -8.62 -21.60 22.49
CA LYS A 117 -9.12 -22.20 21.23
C LYS A 117 -8.43 -21.69 19.97
N LEU A 118 -7.84 -20.48 20.00
CA LEU A 118 -7.33 -19.81 18.81
C LEU A 118 -5.84 -19.49 18.94
N LEU A 119 -5.44 -18.78 20.00
CA LEU A 119 -4.06 -18.31 20.17
C LEU A 119 -2.99 -19.41 20.07
N PRO A 120 -3.19 -20.63 20.59
CA PRO A 120 -2.19 -21.70 20.49
C PRO A 120 -1.90 -22.16 19.06
N PHE A 121 -2.80 -21.88 18.11
CA PHE A 121 -2.65 -22.25 16.70
C PHE A 121 -2.14 -21.10 15.83
N LEU A 122 -2.00 -19.89 16.39
CA LEU A 122 -1.48 -18.75 15.65
C LEU A 122 0.06 -18.81 15.60
N PRO A 123 0.67 -18.76 14.40
CA PRO A 123 2.11 -18.77 14.29
C PRO A 123 2.69 -17.46 14.84
N HIS A 124 3.46 -17.55 15.93
CA HIS A 124 4.05 -16.39 16.61
C HIS A 124 4.86 -15.44 15.71
N HIS A 125 5.41 -15.94 14.61
CA HIS A 125 6.18 -15.14 13.65
C HIS A 125 5.33 -14.35 12.66
N ALA A 126 4.02 -14.62 12.56
CA ALA A 126 3.10 -13.94 11.64
C ALA A 126 2.04 -13.08 12.36
N VAL A 127 2.09 -13.00 13.69
CA VAL A 127 1.15 -12.23 14.53
C VAL A 127 1.90 -11.41 15.58
N VAL A 128 1.26 -10.38 16.10
CA VAL A 128 1.83 -9.52 17.15
C VAL A 128 1.21 -9.91 18.48
N SER A 129 1.99 -10.63 19.29
CA SER A 129 1.55 -11.20 20.57
C SER A 129 2.11 -10.49 21.80
N ASP A 130 3.03 -9.53 21.62
CA ASP A 130 3.60 -8.77 22.74
C ASP A 130 2.52 -7.91 23.43
N PRO A 131 2.25 -8.10 24.72
CA PRO A 131 1.14 -7.41 25.40
C PRO A 131 1.29 -5.89 25.42
N VAL A 132 2.52 -5.36 25.46
CA VAL A 132 2.77 -3.92 25.50
C VAL A 132 2.51 -3.31 24.13
N ALA A 133 3.03 -3.91 23.06
CA ALA A 133 2.78 -3.46 21.69
C ALA A 133 1.30 -3.54 21.32
N VAL A 134 0.63 -4.64 21.67
CA VAL A 134 -0.82 -4.81 21.43
C VAL A 134 -1.61 -3.73 22.18
N ARG A 135 -1.32 -3.53 23.46
CA ARG A 135 -2.01 -2.51 24.27
C ARG A 135 -1.81 -1.10 23.68
N HIS A 136 -0.58 -0.70 23.41
CA HIS A 136 -0.28 0.62 22.86
C HIS A 136 -0.84 0.84 21.45
N PHE A 137 -0.91 -0.22 20.62
CA PHE A 137 -1.55 -0.14 19.31
C PHE A 137 -3.04 0.20 19.39
N TYR A 138 -3.76 -0.36 20.37
CA TYR A 138 -5.20 -0.12 20.53
C TYR A 138 -5.54 1.13 21.37
N GLU A 139 -4.78 1.39 22.43
CA GLU A 139 -5.08 2.47 23.37
C GLU A 139 -4.55 3.83 22.91
N GLY A 140 -3.55 3.86 22.01
CA GLY A 140 -2.91 5.10 21.61
C GLY A 140 -2.03 5.69 22.72
N ASP A 141 -1.88 7.02 22.75
CA ASP A 141 -1.07 7.80 23.71
C ASP A 141 0.36 7.30 23.93
N SER A 142 0.92 6.62 22.93
CA SER A 142 2.26 6.07 22.93
C SER A 142 3.02 6.50 21.68
N SER A 143 4.35 6.49 21.75
CA SER A 143 5.20 6.91 20.65
C SER A 143 5.63 5.72 19.81
N LEU A 144 5.44 5.78 18.49
CA LEU A 144 5.93 4.76 17.54
C LEU A 144 7.45 4.55 17.62
N TYR A 145 8.21 5.55 18.10
CA TYR A 145 9.66 5.49 18.19
C TYR A 145 10.16 4.68 19.40
N LEU A 146 9.27 4.30 20.32
CA LEU A 146 9.63 3.42 21.44
C LEU A 146 9.90 2.01 20.92
N ARG A 147 11.03 1.43 21.32
CA ARG A 147 11.42 0.08 20.91
C ARG A 147 10.33 -0.96 21.14
N ALA A 148 9.62 -0.86 22.26
CA ALA A 148 8.51 -1.75 22.60
C ALA A 148 7.35 -1.72 21.58
N ASN A 149 7.19 -0.62 20.82
CA ASN A 149 6.07 -0.44 19.92
C ASN A 149 6.36 -0.87 18.48
N TRP A 150 7.63 -0.89 18.05
CA TRP A 150 7.99 -1.28 16.68
C TRP A 150 8.71 -2.63 16.61
N SER A 151 9.49 -3.02 17.62
CA SER A 151 10.27 -4.25 17.55
C SER A 151 9.41 -5.52 17.43
N PRO A 152 8.25 -5.65 18.11
CA PRO A 152 7.41 -6.84 17.99
C PRO A 152 6.72 -6.96 16.62
N TRP A 153 6.65 -5.85 15.87
CA TRP A 153 6.04 -5.79 14.54
C TRP A 153 7.02 -6.13 13.42
N LEU A 154 8.34 -6.15 13.67
CA LEU A 154 9.33 -6.37 12.62
C LEU A 154 9.19 -7.72 11.95
N ILE A 155 9.16 -8.81 12.72
CA ILE A 155 9.13 -10.16 12.17
C ILE A 155 7.80 -10.41 11.43
N PRO A 156 6.62 -10.16 12.04
CA PRO A 156 5.35 -10.27 11.33
C PRO A 156 5.27 -9.35 10.11
N GLY A 157 5.71 -8.10 10.26
CA GLY A 157 5.69 -7.10 9.20
C GLY A 157 6.54 -7.49 8.00
N LEU A 158 7.77 -7.98 8.22
CA LEU A 158 8.65 -8.45 7.14
C LEU A 158 8.08 -9.69 6.45
N LEU A 159 7.49 -10.62 7.20
CA LEU A 159 6.87 -11.81 6.64
C LEU A 159 5.68 -11.45 5.74
N TRP A 160 4.76 -10.64 6.24
CA TRP A 160 3.59 -10.21 5.46
C TRP A 160 4.00 -9.32 4.28
N ALA A 161 4.96 -8.41 4.45
CA ALA A 161 5.50 -7.62 3.34
C ALA A 161 6.10 -8.52 2.24
N SER A 162 6.84 -9.55 2.63
CA SER A 162 7.42 -10.52 1.68
C SER A 162 6.34 -11.32 0.96
N PHE A 163 5.32 -11.80 1.70
CA PHE A 163 4.18 -12.50 1.12
C PHE A 163 3.44 -11.63 0.10
N ILE A 164 3.18 -10.36 0.42
CA ILE A 164 2.53 -9.40 -0.48
C ILE A 164 3.39 -9.14 -1.71
N ALA A 165 4.70 -8.96 -1.55
CA ALA A 165 5.62 -8.76 -2.66
C ALA A 165 5.61 -9.95 -3.64
N VAL A 166 5.64 -11.18 -3.12
CA VAL A 166 5.53 -12.41 -3.92
C VAL A 166 4.17 -12.47 -4.63
N LEU A 167 3.08 -12.15 -3.93
CA LEU A 167 1.74 -12.13 -4.51
C LEU A 167 1.62 -11.12 -5.66
N GLN A 168 2.14 -9.91 -5.48
CA GLN A 168 2.18 -8.88 -6.53
C GLN A 168 3.04 -9.33 -7.72
N LEU A 169 4.20 -9.94 -7.46
CA LEU A 169 5.05 -10.49 -8.51
C LEU A 169 4.34 -11.60 -9.30
N MET A 170 3.58 -12.45 -8.64
CA MET A 170 2.77 -13.48 -9.28
C MET A 170 1.70 -12.84 -10.18
N CYS A 171 0.95 -11.85 -9.69
CA CYS A 171 -0.03 -11.11 -10.48
C CYS A 171 0.61 -10.43 -11.72
N LEU A 172 1.77 -9.80 -11.55
CA LEU A 172 2.53 -9.21 -12.66
C LEU A 172 2.98 -10.29 -13.67
N SER A 173 3.43 -11.44 -13.19
CA SER A 173 3.86 -12.56 -14.03
C SER A 173 2.71 -13.11 -14.88
N VAL A 174 1.51 -13.22 -14.30
CA VAL A 174 0.30 -13.61 -15.04
C VAL A 174 -0.03 -12.60 -16.13
N ASN A 175 0.02 -11.29 -15.82
CA ASN A 175 -0.19 -10.24 -16.83
C ASN A 175 0.82 -10.33 -17.99
N VAL A 176 2.09 -10.62 -17.70
CA VAL A 176 3.12 -10.81 -18.73
C VAL A 176 2.84 -12.05 -19.59
N LEU A 177 2.39 -13.15 -18.97
CA LEU A 177 2.03 -14.37 -19.69
C LEU A 177 0.82 -14.15 -20.61
N MET A 178 -0.24 -13.48 -20.11
CA MET A 178 -1.42 -13.15 -20.89
C MET A 178 -1.11 -12.21 -22.05
N ARG A 179 -0.16 -11.29 -21.90
CA ARG A 179 0.29 -10.41 -23.01
C ARG A 179 0.97 -11.17 -24.15
N ARG A 180 1.48 -12.38 -23.89
CA ARG A 180 2.14 -13.21 -24.92
C ARG A 180 1.16 -14.12 -25.67
N GLN A 181 -0.06 -14.28 -25.16
CA GLN A 181 -1.15 -15.01 -25.82
C GLN A 181 -1.95 -14.05 -26.70
#